data_AF-A0A016S081-F1
#
_entry.id   AF-A0A016S081-F1
#
_cell.length_a   1.000
_cell.length_b   1.000
_cell.length_c   1.000
_cell.angle_alpha   90.00
_cell.angle_beta   90.00
_cell.angle_gamma   90.00
#
_symmetry.space_group_name_H-M   'P 1'
#
loop_
_entity.id
_entity.type
_entity.pdbx_description
1 polymer ?
#
loop_
_entity_poly.entity_id
_entity_poly.type
_entity_poly.pdbx_seq_one_letter_code
_entity_poly.pdbx_strand_id
1 'polypeptide(L)'
;MTLKFWLGILLGVTATCGLTLNLFVLYAVVTLGICQHKSSIYIISSANIICDTIQLSLIVAYLVPSILLDSWLFDGGRDDIWIDVFGTTFVFCWYFNTITQVLMAVNRLIAVCFSSIDFFTYRNALIIMSALFPATILLTWVAQYLSPCCKTNTSG
;
A
#
# COMPACT_ATOMS: atom_id res chain seq x y z
N MET A 1 -28.38 7.71 -11.00
CA MET A 1 -27.51 8.46 -10.06
C MET A 1 -27.38 7.81 -8.68
N THR A 2 -28.09 6.72 -8.35
CA THR A 2 -28.06 6.14 -6.99
C THR A 2 -26.93 5.12 -6.74
N LEU A 3 -26.54 4.32 -7.74
CA LEU A 3 -25.55 3.25 -7.55
C LEU A 3 -24.16 3.79 -7.14
N LYS A 4 -23.67 4.82 -7.84
CA LYS A 4 -22.36 5.44 -7.56
C LYS A 4 -22.29 6.01 -6.16
N PHE A 5 -23.36 6.69 -5.73
CA PHE A 5 -23.48 7.26 -4.40
C PHE A 5 -23.42 6.18 -3.30
N TRP A 6 -24.19 5.09 -3.49
CA TRP A 6 -24.15 3.94 -2.57
C TRP A 6 -22.77 3.25 -2.55
N LEU A 7 -22.10 3.12 -3.69
CA LEU A 7 -20.73 2.60 -3.78
C LEU A 7 -19.72 3.50 -3.07
N GLY A 8 -19.84 4.82 -3.23
CA GLY A 8 -18.99 5.80 -2.54
C GLY A 8 -19.13 5.73 -1.03
N ILE A 9 -20.37 5.64 -0.51
CA ILE A 9 -20.64 5.47 0.92
C ILE A 9 -20.08 4.14 1.43
N LEU A 10 -20.34 3.03 0.73
CA LEU A 10 -19.84 1.71 1.12
C LEU A 10 -18.31 1.69 1.18
N LEU A 11 -17.66 2.27 0.17
CA LEU A 11 -16.20 2.40 0.10
C LEU A 11 -15.68 3.26 1.25
N GLY A 12 -16.33 4.38 1.55
CA GLY A 12 -15.98 5.26 2.66
C GLY A 12 -16.09 4.60 4.03
N VAL A 13 -17.20 3.90 4.30
CA VAL A 13 -17.39 3.16 5.55
C VAL A 13 -16.36 2.04 5.69
N THR A 14 -16.11 1.30 4.61
CA THR A 14 -15.13 0.21 4.62
C THR A 14 -13.70 0.73 4.83
N ALA A 15 -13.32 1.82 4.16
CA ALA A 15 -12.00 2.41 4.27
C ALA A 15 -11.78 3.08 5.64
N THR A 16 -12.78 3.76 6.20
CA THR A 16 -12.67 4.32 7.56
C THR A 16 -12.57 3.22 8.62
N CYS A 17 -13.36 2.15 8.51
CA CYS A 17 -13.25 0.98 9.38
C CYS A 17 -11.86 0.35 9.28
N GLY A 18 -11.37 0.09 8.06
CA GLY A 18 -10.04 -0.44 7.84
C GLY A 18 -8.92 0.47 8.38
N LEU A 19 -9.12 1.79 8.38
CA LEU A 19 -8.11 2.74 8.86
C LEU A 19 -8.01 2.65 10.38
N THR A 20 -9.15 2.58 11.06
CA THR A 20 -9.18 2.40 12.52
C THR A 20 -8.55 1.08 12.95
N LEU A 21 -8.81 -0.01 12.20
CA LEU A 21 -8.21 -1.32 12.45
C LEU A 21 -6.70 -1.30 12.21
N ASN A 22 -6.23 -0.69 11.12
CA ASN A 22 -4.80 -0.56 10.83
C ASN A 22 -4.06 0.27 11.89
N LEU A 23 -4.65 1.37 12.37
CA LEU A 23 -4.07 2.16 13.47
C LEU A 23 -3.99 1.36 14.77
N PHE A 24 -5.02 0.57 15.08
CA PHE A 24 -5.00 -0.31 16.25
C PHE A 24 -3.92 -1.38 16.13
N VAL A 25 -3.80 -2.03 14.97
CA VAL A 25 -2.76 -3.02 14.70
C VAL A 25 -1.39 -2.37 14.74
N LEU A 26 -1.20 -1.18 14.16
CA LEU A 26 0.06 -0.43 14.23
C LEU A 26 0.47 -0.14 15.67
N TYR A 27 -0.47 0.28 16.51
CA TYR A 27 -0.21 0.54 17.92
C TYR A 27 0.18 -0.74 18.68
N ALA A 28 -0.59 -1.82 18.50
CA ALA A 28 -0.25 -3.13 19.06
C ALA A 28 1.12 -3.57 18.56
N VAL A 29 1.42 -3.26 17.31
CA VAL A 29 2.66 -3.66 16.67
C VAL A 29 3.84 -2.89 17.29
N VAL A 30 3.81 -1.57 17.28
CA VAL A 30 4.88 -0.76 17.92
C VAL A 30 5.13 -1.20 19.38
N THR A 31 4.06 -1.52 20.13
CA THR A 31 4.17 -2.01 21.51
C THR A 31 4.86 -3.38 21.61
N LEU A 32 4.47 -4.34 20.76
CA LEU A 32 5.07 -5.68 20.69
C LEU A 32 6.53 -5.64 20.20
N GLY A 33 6.84 -4.76 19.24
CA GLY A 33 8.18 -4.56 18.70
C GLY A 33 9.16 -4.04 19.75
N ILE A 34 8.73 -3.06 20.55
CA ILE A 34 9.50 -2.51 21.67
C ILE A 34 9.68 -3.56 22.78
N CYS A 35 8.65 -4.36 23.10
CA CYS A 35 8.70 -5.31 24.21
C CYS A 35 9.50 -6.59 23.91
N GLN A 36 9.50 -7.10 22.68
CA GLN A 36 10.14 -8.38 22.38
C GLN A 36 11.50 -8.30 21.69
N HIS A 37 11.89 -7.19 21.05
CA HIS A 37 13.21 -6.97 20.44
C HIS A 37 13.75 -8.12 19.54
N LYS A 38 12.90 -9.05 19.08
CA LYS A 38 13.35 -10.38 18.65
C LYS A 38 13.26 -10.74 17.17
N SER A 39 12.90 -9.84 16.25
CA SER A 39 13.02 -10.22 14.82
C SER A 39 12.93 -9.08 13.82
N SER A 40 13.67 -9.22 12.70
CA SER A 40 13.57 -8.41 11.48
C SER A 40 12.17 -8.43 10.85
N ILE A 41 11.42 -9.51 11.11
CA ILE A 41 10.04 -9.69 10.69
C ILE A 41 9.15 -8.54 11.19
N TYR A 42 9.50 -7.99 12.36
CA TYR A 42 8.77 -6.90 12.96
C TYR A 42 8.81 -5.62 12.14
N ILE A 43 10.00 -5.30 11.63
CA ILE A 43 10.27 -4.11 10.83
C ILE A 43 9.55 -4.21 9.48
N ILE A 44 9.57 -5.41 8.90
CA ILE A 44 8.85 -5.73 7.67
C ILE A 44 7.33 -5.53 7.86
N SER A 45 6.78 -6.09 8.94
CA SER A 45 5.36 -6.00 9.26
C SER A 45 4.93 -4.56 9.55
N SER A 46 5.73 -3.80 10.30
CA SER A 46 5.43 -2.39 10.59
C SER A 46 5.46 -1.53 9.33
N ALA A 47 6.45 -1.73 8.44
CA ALA A 47 6.51 -1.00 7.16
C ALA A 47 5.28 -1.29 6.29
N ASN A 48 4.81 -2.54 6.29
CA ASN A 48 3.60 -2.92 5.57
C ASN A 48 2.35 -2.17 6.07
N ILE A 49 2.14 -2.18 7.39
CA ILE A 49 0.97 -1.56 8.02
C ILE A 49 1.00 -0.04 7.82
N ILE A 50 2.18 0.58 7.83
CA ILE A 50 2.34 2.01 7.51
C ILE A 50 1.90 2.29 6.06
N CYS A 51 2.36 1.50 5.08
CA CYS A 51 1.93 1.65 3.70
C CYS A 51 0.42 1.45 3.52
N ASP A 52 -0.16 0.45 4.19
CA ASP A 52 -1.61 0.20 4.17
C ASP A 52 -2.39 1.38 4.78
N THR A 53 -1.88 1.96 5.87
CA THR A 53 -2.44 3.17 6.51
C THR A 53 -2.41 4.38 5.57
N ILE A 54 -1.27 4.60 4.88
CA ILE A 54 -1.15 5.69 3.89
C ILE A 54 -2.15 5.46 2.74
N GLN A 55 -2.23 4.24 2.23
CA GLN A 55 -3.15 3.90 1.14
C GLN A 55 -4.61 4.14 1.53
N LEU A 56 -5.03 3.68 2.72
CA LEU A 56 -6.39 3.89 3.21
C LEU A 56 -6.69 5.37 3.48
N SER A 57 -5.70 6.13 3.98
CA SER A 57 -5.86 7.57 4.16
C SER A 57 -6.12 8.28 2.83
N LEU A 58 -5.44 7.88 1.74
CA LEU A 58 -5.69 8.39 0.39
C LEU A 58 -7.08 8.00 -0.12
N ILE A 59 -7.54 6.78 0.15
CA ILE A 59 -8.90 6.35 -0.24
C ILE A 59 -9.95 7.23 0.44
N VAL A 60 -9.84 7.43 1.75
CA VAL A 60 -10.82 8.20 2.53
C VAL A 60 -10.76 9.69 2.19
N ALA A 61 -9.56 10.25 2.04
CA ALA A 61 -9.36 11.70 1.84
C ALA A 61 -9.55 12.15 0.39
N TYR A 62 -9.32 11.28 -0.60
CA TYR A 62 -9.32 11.66 -2.01
C TYR A 62 -10.29 10.83 -2.86
N LEU A 63 -10.24 9.50 -2.78
CA LEU A 63 -11.03 8.63 -3.66
C LEU A 63 -12.53 8.68 -3.34
N VAL A 64 -12.91 8.62 -2.07
CA VAL A 64 -14.31 8.65 -1.62
C VAL A 64 -14.99 10.00 -1.94
N PRO A 65 -14.38 11.17 -1.63
CA PRO A 65 -14.95 12.46 -2.02
C PRO A 65 -15.10 12.62 -3.53
N SER A 66 -14.12 12.16 -4.31
CA SER A 66 -14.16 12.23 -5.77
C SER A 66 -15.31 11.40 -6.36
N ILE A 67 -15.64 10.25 -5.77
CA ILE A 67 -16.78 9.42 -6.20
C ILE A 67 -18.12 10.04 -5.80
N LEU A 68 -18.20 10.65 -4.61
CA LEU A 68 -19.44 11.22 -4.09
C LEU A 68 -19.82 12.53 -4.79
N LEU A 69 -18.83 13.34 -5.16
CA LEU A 69 -19.05 14.63 -5.81
C LEU A 69 -19.23 14.50 -7.33
N ASP A 70 -18.93 13.33 -7.94
CA ASP A 70 -18.92 13.08 -9.40
C ASP A 70 -18.11 14.16 -10.19
N SER A 71 -17.30 14.94 -9.48
CA SER A 71 -16.47 16.05 -9.94
C SER A 71 -15.07 15.87 -9.38
N TRP A 72 -14.05 16.12 -10.20
CA TRP A 72 -12.66 16.13 -9.74
C TRP A 72 -12.51 17.20 -8.65
N LEU A 73 -11.97 16.81 -7.49
CA LEU A 73 -11.85 17.71 -6.33
C LEU A 73 -10.85 18.86 -6.58
N PHE A 74 -10.04 18.75 -7.64
CA PHE A 74 -9.19 19.81 -8.17
C PHE A 74 -9.69 20.23 -9.57
N ASP A 75 -9.91 21.54 -9.75
CA ASP A 75 -10.46 22.17 -10.95
C ASP A 75 -9.46 22.25 -12.13
N GLY A 76 -8.23 21.74 -11.97
CA GLY A 76 -7.17 21.77 -13.00
C GLY A 76 -7.12 20.56 -13.94
N GLY A 77 -8.10 19.64 -13.85
CA GLY A 77 -8.24 18.53 -14.79
C GLY A 77 -7.21 17.40 -14.61
N ARG A 78 -7.07 16.54 -15.64
CA ARG A 78 -6.25 15.30 -15.59
C ARG A 78 -4.73 15.55 -15.55
N ASP A 79 -4.28 16.78 -15.81
CA ASP A 79 -2.88 17.17 -15.89
C ASP A 79 -2.35 17.81 -14.58
N ASP A 80 -3.18 17.88 -13.54
CA ASP A 80 -2.71 18.34 -12.22
C ASP A 80 -1.74 17.33 -11.62
N ILE A 81 -0.53 17.82 -11.31
CA ILE A 81 0.55 17.04 -10.71
C ILE A 81 0.12 16.29 -9.45
N TRP A 82 -0.83 16.85 -8.70
CA TRP A 82 -1.38 16.26 -7.48
C TRP A 82 -2.13 14.96 -7.75
N ILE A 83 -2.94 14.91 -8.81
CA ILE A 83 -3.74 13.73 -9.15
C ILE A 83 -2.83 12.58 -9.61
N ASP A 84 -1.82 12.90 -10.43
CA ASP A 84 -0.82 11.92 -10.88
C ASP A 84 0.05 11.42 -9.71
N VAL A 85 0.45 12.31 -8.79
CA VAL A 85 1.20 11.94 -7.57
C VAL A 85 0.37 11.06 -6.65
N PHE A 86 -0.91 11.37 -6.41
CA PHE A 86 -1.78 10.52 -5.59
C PHE A 86 -2.01 9.15 -6.21
N GLY A 87 -2.24 9.08 -7.52
CA GLY A 87 -2.37 7.83 -8.26
C GLY A 87 -1.09 6.98 -8.22
N THR A 88 0.06 7.61 -8.47
CA THR A 88 1.37 6.96 -8.39
C THR A 88 1.63 6.41 -6.99
N THR A 89 1.37 7.21 -5.96
CA THR A 89 1.60 6.83 -4.56
C THR A 89 0.69 5.68 -4.15
N PHE A 90 -0.57 5.69 -4.60
CA PHE A 90 -1.53 4.62 -4.35
C PHE A 90 -1.06 3.29 -4.95
N VAL A 91 -0.67 3.29 -6.23
CA VAL A 91 -0.20 2.09 -6.94
C VAL A 91 1.12 1.59 -6.36
N PHE A 92 2.02 2.51 -5.99
CA PHE A 92 3.26 2.17 -5.30
C PHE A 92 2.99 1.45 -3.97
N CYS A 93 2.12 2.02 -3.11
CA CYS A 93 1.75 1.41 -1.85
C CYS A 93 1.09 0.04 -2.06
N TRP A 94 0.27 -0.11 -3.10
CA TRP A 94 -0.36 -1.39 -3.46
C TRP A 94 0.67 -2.48 -3.77
N TYR A 95 1.64 -2.19 -4.66
CA TYR A 95 2.68 -3.16 -5.02
C TYR A 95 3.56 -3.51 -3.83
N PHE A 96 3.95 -2.52 -3.04
CA PHE A 96 4.73 -2.73 -1.84
C PHE A 96 4.01 -3.63 -0.83
N ASN A 97 2.71 -3.40 -0.61
CA ASN A 97 1.89 -4.22 0.29
C ASN A 97 1.81 -5.67 -0.20
N THR A 98 1.56 -5.87 -1.49
CA THR A 98 1.43 -7.21 -2.09
C THR A 98 2.70 -8.03 -1.90
N ILE A 99 3.86 -7.46 -2.22
CA ILE A 99 5.14 -8.19 -2.11
C ILE A 99 5.51 -8.45 -0.65
N THR A 100 5.24 -7.49 0.23
CA THR A 100 5.51 -7.63 1.66
C THR A 100 4.64 -8.71 2.32
N GLN A 101 3.37 -8.84 1.92
CA GLN A 101 2.50 -9.93 2.36
C GLN A 101 3.01 -11.31 1.93
N VAL A 102 3.46 -11.44 0.68
CA VAL A 102 4.11 -12.67 0.19
C VAL A 102 5.34 -13.00 1.03
N LEU A 103 6.17 -11.99 1.33
CA LEU A 103 7.37 -12.17 2.15
C LEU A 103 7.05 -12.64 3.57
N MET A 104 5.99 -12.10 4.20
CA MET A 104 5.52 -12.54 5.51
C MET A 104 5.02 -13.99 5.48
N ALA A 105 4.33 -14.42 4.42
CA ALA A 105 3.86 -15.79 4.25
C ALA A 105 5.02 -16.78 4.05
N VAL A 106 6.00 -16.44 3.20
CA VAL A 106 7.20 -17.24 2.98
C VAL A 106 8.02 -17.38 4.27
N ASN A 107 8.15 -16.30 5.04
CA ASN A 107 8.83 -16.33 6.32
C ASN A 107 8.16 -17.34 7.30
N ARG A 108 6.82 -17.38 7.36
CA ARG A 108 6.10 -18.39 8.16
C ARG A 108 6.33 -19.82 7.64
N LEU A 109 6.38 -20.00 6.32
CA LEU A 109 6.65 -21.31 5.71
C LEU A 109 8.04 -21.82 6.08
N ILE A 110 9.07 -20.97 5.99
CA ILE A 110 10.45 -21.32 6.31
C ILE A 110 10.58 -21.67 7.80
N ALA A 111 9.97 -20.87 8.69
CA ALA A 111 10.02 -21.12 10.13
C ALA A 111 9.43 -22.49 10.53
N VAL A 112 8.38 -22.95 9.83
CA VAL A 112 7.72 -24.23 10.12
C VAL A 112 8.38 -25.41 9.42
N CYS A 113 8.68 -25.29 8.12
CA CYS A 113 9.20 -26.40 7.31
C CYS A 113 10.72 -26.57 7.41
N PHE A 114 11.46 -25.51 7.73
CA PHE A 114 12.92 -25.49 7.72
C PHE A 114 13.47 -24.87 9.01
N SER A 115 13.11 -25.45 10.15
CA SER A 115 13.58 -24.99 11.48
C SER A 115 15.10 -25.10 11.68
N SER A 116 15.85 -25.73 10.79
CA SER A 116 17.30 -25.99 10.94
C SER A 116 18.20 -25.08 10.10
N ILE A 117 17.63 -24.16 9.28
CA ILE A 117 18.41 -23.28 8.41
C ILE A 117 18.17 -21.83 8.86
N ASP A 118 19.19 -21.20 9.45
CA ASP A 118 19.19 -19.77 9.83
C ASP A 118 19.22 -18.81 8.61
N PHE A 119 18.53 -19.18 7.52
CA PHE A 119 18.51 -18.44 6.25
C PHE A 119 17.93 -17.03 6.42
N PHE A 120 17.04 -16.84 7.40
CA PHE A 120 16.37 -15.59 7.68
C PHE A 120 17.07 -14.79 8.80
N THR A 121 18.37 -14.56 8.64
CA THR A 121 19.12 -13.61 9.47
C THR A 121 18.61 -12.18 9.23
N TYR A 122 18.57 -11.34 10.27
CA TYR A 122 18.11 -9.94 10.23
C TYR A 122 18.65 -9.13 9.05
N ARG A 123 19.90 -9.40 8.68
CA ARG A 123 20.63 -8.78 7.58
C ARG A 123 20.06 -9.13 6.20
N ASN A 124 19.64 -10.38 5.97
CA ASN A 124 19.08 -10.80 4.68
C ASN A 124 17.67 -10.23 4.46
N ALA A 125 16.86 -10.18 5.51
CA ALA A 125 15.54 -9.55 5.48
C ALA A 125 15.64 -8.04 5.18
N LEU A 126 16.64 -7.35 5.75
CA LEU A 126 16.94 -5.95 5.43
C LEU A 126 17.40 -5.76 3.99
N ILE A 127 18.24 -6.66 3.46
CA ILE A 127 18.68 -6.65 2.06
C ILE A 127 17.47 -6.84 1.13
N ILE A 128 16.60 -7.81 1.42
CA ILE A 128 15.37 -8.05 0.64
C ILE A 128 14.48 -6.81 0.65
N MET A 129 14.29 -6.16 1.81
CA MET A 129 13.52 -4.91 1.91
C MET A 129 14.15 -3.76 1.12
N SER A 130 15.48 -3.61 1.21
CA SER A 130 16.20 -2.60 0.44
C SER A 130 16.14 -2.83 -1.07
N ALA A 131 16.03 -4.09 -1.51
CA ALA A 131 15.84 -4.45 -2.92
C ALA A 131 14.37 -4.33 -3.38
N LEU A 132 13.42 -4.49 -2.46
CA LEU A 132 11.99 -4.35 -2.73
C LEU A 132 11.61 -2.92 -3.08
N PHE A 133 12.23 -1.95 -2.40
CA PHE A 133 11.95 -0.53 -2.59
C PHE A 133 12.20 -0.06 -4.04
N PRO A 134 13.38 -0.29 -4.66
CA PRO A 134 13.60 0.07 -6.05
C PRO A 134 12.78 -0.81 -7.02
N ALA A 135 12.53 -2.08 -6.69
CA ALA A 135 11.72 -2.96 -7.54
C ALA A 135 10.26 -2.47 -7.64
N THR A 136 9.67 -2.01 -6.53
CA THR A 136 8.32 -1.45 -6.49
C THR A 136 8.24 -0.08 -7.17
N ILE A 137 9.27 0.76 -7.05
CA ILE A 137 9.37 2.00 -7.83
C ILE A 137 9.42 1.69 -9.32
N LEU A 138 10.25 0.73 -9.74
CA LEU A 138 10.39 0.34 -11.15
C LEU A 138 9.09 -0.28 -11.69
N LEU A 139 8.40 -1.12 -10.92
CA LEU A 139 7.08 -1.65 -11.27
C LEU A 139 6.02 -0.55 -11.40
N THR A 140 6.03 0.44 -10.51
CA THR A 140 5.11 1.57 -10.58
C THR A 140 5.40 2.42 -11.82
N TRP A 141 6.68 2.62 -12.14
CA TRP A 141 7.11 3.31 -13.35
C TRP A 141 6.69 2.54 -14.61
N VAL A 142 6.92 1.22 -14.65
CA VAL A 142 6.45 0.38 -15.76
C VAL A 142 4.91 0.40 -15.87
N ALA A 143 4.17 0.38 -14.77
CA ALA A 143 2.71 0.46 -14.80
C ALA A 143 2.21 1.81 -15.35
N GLN A 144 2.88 2.91 -15.03
CA GLN A 144 2.55 4.25 -15.51
C GLN A 144 2.94 4.49 -16.98
N TYR A 145 4.08 3.93 -17.45
CA TYR A 145 4.63 4.19 -18.78
C TYR A 145 4.37 3.09 -19.83
N LEU A 146 4.24 1.83 -19.41
CA LEU A 146 4.08 0.68 -20.32
C LEU A 146 2.62 0.23 -20.47
N SER A 147 1.80 0.41 -19.44
CA SER A 147 0.34 0.24 -19.51
C SER A 147 -0.36 1.60 -19.43
N PRO A 148 -0.35 2.40 -20.51
CA PRO A 148 -1.10 3.63 -20.56
C PRO A 148 -2.59 3.29 -20.72
N CYS A 149 -3.24 2.77 -19.68
CA CYS A 149 -4.70 2.75 -19.67
C CYS A 149 -5.29 4.18 -19.63
N CYS A 150 -4.46 5.23 -19.51
CA CYS A 150 -4.91 6.63 -19.50
C CYS A 150 -3.99 7.67 -20.18
N LYS A 151 -2.88 7.30 -20.84
CA LYS A 151 -1.95 8.29 -21.46
C LYS A 151 -1.80 8.20 -22.98
N THR A 152 -2.52 7.29 -23.64
CA THR A 152 -2.58 7.20 -25.10
C THR A 152 -3.99 7.53 -25.58
N ASN A 153 -4.42 8.79 -25.41
CA ASN A 153 -5.53 9.39 -26.16
C ASN A 153 -5.38 10.92 -26.16
N THR A 154 -4.30 11.41 -26.76
CA THR A 154 -4.23 12.77 -27.35
C THR A 154 -3.23 12.74 -28.51
N SER A 155 -3.51 11.89 -29.48
CA SER A 155 -3.12 12.09 -30.87
C SER A 155 -4.41 12.39 -31.63
N GLY A 156 -4.61 13.66 -31.97
CA GLY A 156 -5.78 14.21 -32.63
C GLY A 156 -5.81 15.71 -32.49
#